data_AF-A0A9W6V2G3-F1
#
_entry.id   AF-A0A9W6V2G3-F1
#
_cell.length_a   1.000
_cell.length_b   1.000
_cell.length_c   1.000
_cell.angle_alpha   90.00
_cell.angle_beta   90.00
_cell.angle_gamma   90.00
#
_symmetry.space_group_name_H-M   'P 1'
#
loop_
_entity.id
_entity.type
_entity.pdbx_description
1 polymer ?
#
loop_
_entity_poly.entity_id
_entity_poly.type
_entity_poly.pdbx_seq_one_letter_code
_entity_poly.pdbx_strand_id
1 'polypeptide(L)'
;MSTLLAAAGSLEPAARSYLSPTGQEIVFLLVGALVLGAAVVSVTTRQLVHAALWLVVALGGLAVEFLLLTAEFVAWVQVLVYLGSVVVLVLFGLMLTRAPIGRSPEADSGNRPAALAVGAASAATLVTLVVDAFRSSWIDLSGAAGTTRLTGEYLFSHWVLPFEALSVLLLAALVGAIVLSRAKGGSADAKPRAGKLRTGLTKQKER
;
A
#
# COMPACT_ATOMS: atom_id res chain seq x y z
N MET A 1 33.83 -56.25 16.62
CA MET A 1 34.66 -55.10 16.18
C MET A 1 33.87 -54.35 15.09
N SER A 2 32.70 -53.83 15.46
CA SER A 2 31.68 -53.40 14.48
C SER A 2 30.84 -52.20 14.95
N THR A 3 31.20 -51.59 16.09
CA THR A 3 30.44 -50.50 16.75
C THR A 3 31.14 -49.13 16.68
N LEU A 4 32.20 -49.00 15.88
CA LEU A 4 33.01 -47.77 15.78
C LEU A 4 32.77 -46.94 14.50
N LEU A 5 31.85 -47.36 13.62
CA LEU A 5 31.60 -46.70 12.32
C LEU A 5 30.32 -45.84 12.30
N ALA A 6 29.72 -45.55 13.46
CA ALA A 6 28.48 -44.77 13.56
C ALA A 6 28.70 -43.29 13.98
N ALA A 7 29.94 -42.84 14.12
CA ALA A 7 30.28 -41.51 14.64
C ALA A 7 30.88 -40.53 13.61
N ALA A 8 30.78 -40.82 12.31
CA ALA A 8 31.42 -40.03 11.25
C ALA A 8 30.42 -39.40 10.25
N GLY A 9 29.24 -38.96 10.71
CA GLY A 9 28.20 -38.47 9.80
C GLY A 9 27.32 -37.31 10.28
N SER A 10 27.47 -36.80 11.50
CA SER A 10 26.78 -35.59 11.93
C SER A 10 27.68 -34.38 11.66
N LEU A 11 27.79 -33.97 10.39
CA LEU A 11 28.21 -32.61 10.08
C LEU A 11 27.13 -31.70 10.67
N GLU A 12 27.42 -31.07 11.82
CA GLU A 12 26.63 -29.94 12.28
C GLU A 12 26.45 -28.99 11.09
N PRO A 13 25.21 -28.60 10.73
CA PRO A 13 25.02 -27.61 9.68
C PRO A 13 25.79 -26.37 10.12
N ALA A 14 26.83 -26.04 9.35
CA ALA A 14 27.77 -24.97 9.63
C ALA A 14 27.01 -23.80 10.25
N ALA A 15 27.33 -23.47 11.50
CA ALA A 15 26.81 -22.31 12.19
C ALA A 15 27.10 -21.09 11.30
N ARG A 16 26.12 -20.69 10.47
CA ARG A 16 26.26 -19.57 9.56
C ARG A 16 26.41 -18.34 10.42
N SER A 17 27.66 -17.92 10.63
CA SER A 17 27.95 -16.75 11.43
C SER A 17 27.44 -15.52 10.69
N TYR A 18 26.79 -14.59 11.40
CA TYR A 18 26.37 -13.28 10.85
C TYR A 18 27.53 -12.47 10.21
N LEU A 19 28.78 -12.89 10.44
CA LEU A 19 29.99 -12.26 9.94
C LEU A 19 30.30 -12.61 8.47
N SER A 20 29.62 -13.59 7.87
CA SER A 20 29.76 -13.94 6.45
C SER A 20 28.42 -13.79 5.70
N PRO A 21 27.93 -12.55 5.48
CA PRO A 21 26.67 -12.34 4.77
C PRO A 21 26.76 -12.82 3.32
N THR A 22 25.73 -13.52 2.88
CA THR A 22 25.56 -13.92 1.48
C THR A 22 25.28 -12.69 0.61
N GLY A 23 25.62 -12.77 -0.69
CA GLY A 23 25.32 -11.67 -1.62
C GLY A 23 23.84 -11.29 -1.65
N GLN A 24 22.94 -12.28 -1.52
CA GLN A 24 21.50 -12.06 -1.46
C GLN A 24 21.09 -11.26 -0.22
N GLU A 25 21.65 -11.55 0.97
CA GLU A 25 21.36 -10.81 2.20
C GLU A 25 21.85 -9.36 2.12
N ILE A 26 23.02 -9.13 1.52
CA ILE A 26 23.54 -7.78 1.28
C ILE A 26 22.59 -7.00 0.38
N VAL A 27 22.17 -7.59 -0.75
CA VAL A 27 21.23 -6.95 -1.67
C VAL A 27 19.88 -6.71 -1.00
N PHE A 28 19.39 -7.66 -0.21
CA PHE A 28 18.15 -7.53 0.56
C PHE A 28 18.22 -6.33 1.52
N LEU A 29 19.30 -6.18 2.29
CA LEU A 29 19.48 -5.05 3.20
C LEU A 29 19.61 -3.71 2.47
N LEU A 30 20.31 -3.67 1.33
CA LEU A 30 20.45 -2.45 0.53
C LEU A 30 19.11 -2.02 -0.08
N VAL A 31 18.35 -2.98 -0.63
CA VAL A 31 17.00 -2.71 -1.15
C VAL A 31 16.07 -2.28 -0.02
N GLY A 32 16.11 -2.93 1.14
CA GLY A 32 15.30 -2.53 2.29
C GLY A 32 15.64 -1.14 2.82
N ALA A 33 16.92 -0.78 2.87
CA ALA A 33 17.33 0.59 3.20
C ALA A 33 16.81 1.61 2.17
N LEU A 34 16.84 1.26 0.88
CA LEU A 34 16.26 2.08 -0.19
C LEU A 34 14.74 2.21 -0.04
N VAL A 35 14.02 1.13 0.25
CA VAL A 35 12.56 1.13 0.47
C VAL A 35 12.19 2.00 1.66
N LEU A 36 12.88 1.85 2.79
CA LEU A 36 12.67 2.69 3.97
C LEU A 36 12.95 4.17 3.67
N GLY A 37 14.06 4.47 2.99
CA GLY A 37 14.38 5.83 2.56
C GLY A 37 13.30 6.41 1.65
N ALA A 38 12.86 5.66 0.64
CA ALA A 38 11.80 6.07 -0.28
C ALA A 38 10.46 6.29 0.44
N ALA A 39 10.10 5.44 1.40
CA ALA A 39 8.90 5.62 2.22
C ALA A 39 8.96 6.90 3.07
N VAL A 40 10.10 7.16 3.73
CA VAL A 40 10.30 8.41 4.49
C VAL A 40 10.22 9.63 3.59
N VAL A 41 10.88 9.60 2.42
CA VAL A 41 10.82 10.72 1.47
C VAL A 41 9.40 10.89 0.92
N SER A 42 8.67 9.82 0.66
CA SER A 42 7.28 9.87 0.19
C SER A 42 6.38 10.66 1.16
N VAL A 43 6.46 10.38 2.47
CA VAL A 43 5.61 11.05 3.47
C VAL A 43 6.11 12.43 3.91
N THR A 44 7.40 12.74 3.73
CA THR A 44 7.98 14.04 4.10
C THR A 44 7.98 15.05 2.96
N THR A 45 7.85 14.59 1.71
CA THR A 45 7.82 15.43 0.52
C THR A 45 6.56 16.29 0.47
N ARG A 46 6.72 17.57 0.15
CA ARG A 46 5.61 18.55 0.09
C ARG A 46 4.86 18.59 -1.23
N GLN A 47 5.38 17.93 -2.26
CA GLN A 47 4.77 17.87 -3.58
C GLN A 47 4.13 16.50 -3.77
N LEU A 48 2.80 16.44 -3.87
CA LEU A 48 2.06 15.17 -3.88
C LEU A 48 2.47 14.25 -5.04
N VAL A 49 2.83 14.81 -6.20
CA VAL A 49 3.34 14.02 -7.33
C VAL A 49 4.69 13.37 -6.99
N HIS A 50 5.63 14.11 -6.40
CA HIS A 50 6.91 13.55 -5.99
C HIS A 50 6.73 12.52 -4.86
N ALA A 51 5.84 12.78 -3.90
CA ALA A 51 5.48 11.82 -2.87
C ALA A 51 5.00 10.49 -3.47
N ALA A 52 4.12 10.56 -4.47
CA ALA A 52 3.62 9.38 -5.18
C ALA A 52 4.70 8.68 -6.03
N LEU A 53 5.64 9.42 -6.64
CA LEU A 53 6.78 8.79 -7.35
C LEU A 53 7.73 8.07 -6.39
N TRP A 54 8.00 8.64 -5.21
CA TRP A 54 8.77 7.94 -4.17
C TRP A 54 8.03 6.72 -3.63
N LEU A 55 6.69 6.75 -3.59
CA LEU A 55 5.89 5.57 -3.27
C LEU A 55 6.06 4.47 -4.33
N VAL A 56 6.16 4.80 -5.63
CA VAL A 56 6.50 3.81 -6.68
C VAL A 56 7.84 3.14 -6.37
N VAL A 57 8.86 3.92 -5.99
CA VAL A 57 10.19 3.38 -5.64
C VAL A 57 10.09 2.44 -4.44
N ALA A 58 9.35 2.81 -3.40
CA ALA A 58 9.16 1.96 -2.22
C ALA A 58 8.43 0.65 -2.56
N LEU A 59 7.30 0.73 -3.29
CA LEU A 59 6.50 -0.45 -3.65
C LEU A 59 7.20 -1.35 -4.68
N GLY A 60 8.01 -0.77 -5.58
CA GLY A 60 8.85 -1.51 -6.50
C GLY A 60 10.01 -2.21 -5.79
N GLY A 61 10.64 -1.55 -4.81
CA GLY A 61 11.65 -2.18 -3.96
C GLY A 61 11.08 -3.33 -3.13
N LEU A 62 9.84 -3.23 -2.61
CA LEU A 62 9.16 -4.35 -1.98
C LEU A 62 8.92 -5.53 -2.93
N ALA A 63 8.63 -5.28 -4.21
CA ALA A 63 8.54 -6.37 -5.19
C ALA A 63 9.89 -7.09 -5.37
N VAL A 64 11.00 -6.34 -5.34
CA VAL A 64 12.35 -6.92 -5.36
C VAL A 64 12.62 -7.73 -4.10
N GLU A 65 12.26 -7.23 -2.91
CA GLU A 65 12.38 -8.00 -1.66
C GLU A 65 11.59 -9.31 -1.71
N PHE A 66 10.36 -9.31 -2.26
CA PHE A 66 9.59 -10.54 -2.45
C PHE A 66 10.29 -11.53 -3.37
N LEU A 67 10.93 -11.08 -4.46
CA LEU A 67 11.73 -11.96 -5.31
C LEU A 67 12.94 -12.54 -4.56
N LEU A 68 13.65 -11.72 -3.78
CA LEU A 68 14.78 -12.16 -2.95
C LEU A 68 14.35 -13.18 -1.89
N LEU A 69 13.11 -13.09 -1.42
CA LEU A 69 12.49 -14.04 -0.49
C LEU A 69 11.81 -15.24 -1.19
N THR A 70 12.06 -15.45 -2.49
CA THR A 70 11.47 -16.55 -3.30
C THR A 70 9.94 -16.50 -3.43
N ALA A 71 9.32 -15.36 -3.13
CA ALA A 71 7.88 -15.10 -3.23
C ALA A 71 7.50 -14.56 -4.62
N GLU A 72 7.75 -15.35 -5.67
CA GLU A 72 7.59 -14.94 -7.07
C GLU A 72 6.17 -14.47 -7.41
N PHE A 73 5.15 -15.24 -7.05
CA PHE A 73 3.76 -14.88 -7.35
C PHE A 73 3.38 -13.54 -6.71
N VAL A 74 3.77 -13.35 -5.45
CA VAL A 74 3.47 -12.13 -4.69
C VAL A 74 4.21 -10.93 -5.29
N ALA A 75 5.46 -11.11 -5.72
CA ALA A 75 6.22 -10.06 -6.39
C ALA A 75 5.53 -9.59 -7.69
N TRP A 76 5.04 -10.51 -8.51
CA TRP A 76 4.32 -10.14 -9.74
C TRP A 76 2.99 -9.46 -9.45
N VAL A 77 2.22 -9.94 -8.47
CA VAL A 77 1.00 -9.27 -8.02
C VAL A 77 1.31 -7.87 -7.49
N GLN A 78 2.43 -7.69 -6.78
CA GLN A 78 2.89 -6.39 -6.29
C GLN A 78 3.10 -5.41 -7.45
N VAL A 79 3.78 -5.84 -8.51
CA VAL A 79 4.02 -4.99 -9.69
C VAL A 79 2.72 -4.70 -10.43
N LEU A 80 1.89 -5.71 -10.70
CA LEU A 80 0.69 -5.55 -11.53
C LEU A 80 -0.41 -4.74 -10.84
N VAL A 81 -0.66 -4.99 -9.56
CA VAL A 81 -1.76 -4.38 -8.82
C VAL A 81 -1.34 -3.07 -8.19
N TYR A 82 -0.27 -3.06 -7.38
CA TYR A 82 0.11 -1.85 -6.65
C TYR A 82 0.78 -0.85 -7.57
N LEU A 83 1.80 -1.26 -8.32
CA LEU A 83 2.50 -0.37 -9.26
C LEU A 83 1.64 -0.06 -10.50
N GLY A 84 1.04 -1.08 -11.11
CA GLY A 84 0.33 -0.95 -12.37
C GLY A 84 -1.04 -0.29 -12.26
N SER A 85 -1.79 -0.56 -11.19
CA SER A 85 -3.19 -0.10 -11.07
C SER A 85 -3.37 0.96 -9.99
N VAL A 86 -3.01 0.65 -8.74
CA VAL A 86 -3.32 1.52 -7.59
C VAL A 86 -2.55 2.84 -7.68
N VAL A 87 -1.23 2.80 -7.85
CA VAL A 87 -0.43 4.03 -7.89
C VAL A 87 -0.75 4.86 -9.13
N VAL A 88 -0.98 4.23 -10.29
CA VAL A 88 -1.40 4.93 -11.51
C VAL A 88 -2.74 5.64 -11.30
N LEU A 89 -3.73 4.98 -10.69
CA LEU A 89 -5.01 5.59 -10.36
C LEU A 89 -4.86 6.78 -9.39
N VAL A 90 -4.02 6.62 -8.36
CA VAL A 90 -3.70 7.70 -7.42
C VAL A 90 -3.06 8.88 -8.14
N LEU A 91 -2.03 8.64 -8.96
CA LEU A 91 -1.36 9.68 -9.75
C LEU A 91 -2.34 10.40 -10.67
N PHE A 92 -3.20 9.66 -11.37
CA PHE A 92 -4.23 10.24 -12.22
C PHE A 92 -5.21 11.12 -11.43
N GLY A 93 -5.72 10.63 -10.30
CA GLY A 93 -6.59 11.40 -9.42
C GLY A 93 -5.94 12.66 -8.85
N LEU A 94 -4.67 12.56 -8.44
CA LEU A 94 -3.88 13.70 -7.96
C LEU A 94 -3.66 14.75 -9.05
N MET A 95 -3.38 14.32 -10.28
CA MET A 95 -3.19 15.22 -11.41
C MET A 95 -4.50 15.92 -11.82
N LEU A 96 -5.62 15.18 -11.85
CA LEU A 96 -6.93 15.75 -12.18
C LEU A 96 -7.40 16.77 -11.14
N THR A 97 -7.10 16.55 -9.86
CA THR A 97 -7.50 17.45 -8.76
C THR A 97 -6.60 18.68 -8.62
N ARG A 98 -5.61 18.85 -9.51
CA ARG A 98 -4.56 19.89 -9.38
C ARG A 98 -3.98 19.92 -7.97
N ALA A 99 -3.50 18.77 -7.51
CA ALA A 99 -2.94 18.58 -6.18
C ALA A 99 -2.11 19.79 -5.70
N PRO A 100 -2.41 20.36 -4.52
CA PRO A 100 -1.74 21.56 -4.01
C PRO A 100 -0.22 21.43 -4.00
N ILE A 101 0.46 22.49 -4.43
CA ILE A 101 1.92 22.60 -4.42
C ILE A 101 2.31 23.51 -3.25
N GLY A 102 2.80 22.95 -2.15
CA GLY A 102 3.33 23.72 -1.02
C GLY A 102 2.60 23.51 0.31
N ARG A 103 2.89 24.36 1.30
CA ARG A 103 2.27 24.28 2.62
C ARG A 103 0.81 24.71 2.55
N SER A 104 -0.11 23.79 2.87
CA SER A 104 -1.46 24.16 3.26
C SER A 104 -1.49 24.39 4.77
N PRO A 105 -1.81 25.61 5.26
CA PRO A 105 -1.99 25.88 6.69
C PRO A 105 -3.08 25.00 7.32
N GLU A 106 -4.06 24.55 6.53
CA GLU A 106 -5.15 23.67 6.98
C GLU A 106 -4.71 22.21 7.14
N ALA A 107 -3.64 21.78 6.44
CA ALA A 107 -3.10 20.43 6.54
C ALA A 107 -2.01 20.29 7.62
N ASP A 108 -1.49 21.40 8.13
CA ASP A 108 -0.38 21.42 9.08
C ASP A 108 -0.90 21.57 10.52
N SER A 109 -1.14 20.45 11.19
CA SER A 109 -1.51 20.48 12.60
C SER A 109 -0.28 20.70 13.48
N GLY A 110 -0.41 21.53 14.52
CA GLY A 110 0.62 21.69 15.56
C GLY A 110 0.93 20.40 16.34
N ASN A 111 0.23 19.30 16.04
CA ASN A 111 0.37 18.00 16.68
C ASN A 111 1.50 17.13 16.09
N ARG A 112 2.27 17.65 15.12
CA ARG A 112 3.46 16.97 14.56
C ARG A 112 4.40 16.33 15.58
N PRO A 113 4.83 16.99 16.68
CA PRO A 113 5.73 16.37 17.65
C PRO A 113 5.07 15.19 18.38
N ALA A 114 3.78 15.29 18.70
CA ALA A 114 3.05 14.18 19.33
C ALA A 114 2.86 13.01 18.34
N ALA A 115 2.52 13.30 17.08
CA ALA A 115 2.41 12.30 16.02
C ALA A 115 3.74 11.58 15.79
N LEU A 116 4.87 12.31 15.78
CA LEU A 116 6.20 11.73 15.70
C LEU A 116 6.54 10.88 16.92
N ALA A 117 6.21 11.34 18.14
CA ALA A 117 6.43 10.57 19.36
C ALA A 117 5.65 9.24 19.34
N VAL A 118 4.37 9.27 18.97
CA VAL A 118 3.54 8.07 18.85
C VAL A 118 4.03 7.15 17.74
N GLY A 119 4.38 7.71 16.58
CA GLY A 119 4.93 6.94 15.46
C GLY A 119 6.24 6.25 15.81
N ALA A 120 7.17 6.97 16.44
CA ALA A 120 8.45 6.44 16.88
C ALA A 120 8.28 5.40 18.00
N ALA A 121 7.40 5.63 18.98
CA ALA A 121 7.12 4.66 20.03
C ALA A 121 6.50 3.37 19.47
N SER A 122 5.57 3.50 18.52
CA SER A 122 4.96 2.35 17.83
C SER A 122 5.99 1.57 17.01
N ALA A 123 6.84 2.27 16.25
CA ALA A 123 7.90 1.65 15.47
C ALA A 123 8.93 0.94 16.37
N ALA A 124 9.38 1.58 17.45
CA ALA A 124 10.31 0.99 18.41
C ALA A 124 9.71 -0.27 19.07
N THR A 125 8.43 -0.21 19.43
CA THR A 125 7.70 -1.37 19.98
C THR A 125 7.66 -2.51 18.96
N LEU A 126 7.25 -2.24 17.72
CA LEU A 126 7.19 -3.25 16.66
C LEU A 126 8.56 -3.86 16.37
N VAL A 127 9.60 -3.03 16.23
CA VAL A 127 10.97 -3.51 16.00
C VAL A 127 11.44 -4.39 17.16
N THR A 128 11.19 -3.99 18.40
CA THR A 128 11.58 -4.78 19.58
C THR A 128 10.86 -6.13 19.59
N LEU A 129 9.56 -6.16 19.32
CA LEU A 129 8.77 -7.40 19.28
C LEU A 129 9.22 -8.32 18.14
N VAL A 130 9.49 -7.77 16.96
CA VAL A 130 9.97 -8.56 15.80
C VAL A 130 11.36 -9.13 16.09
N VAL A 131 12.28 -8.33 16.61
CA VAL A 131 13.63 -8.80 16.95
C VAL A 131 13.55 -9.86 18.04
N ASP A 132 12.78 -9.65 19.11
CA ASP A 132 12.66 -10.64 20.18
C ASP A 132 12.07 -11.97 19.68
N ALA A 133 11.02 -11.91 18.85
CA ALA A 133 10.36 -13.07 18.30
C ALA A 133 11.19 -13.84 17.25
N PHE A 134 12.00 -13.14 16.44
CA PHE A 134 12.66 -13.74 15.28
C PHE A 134 14.20 -13.75 15.34
N ARG A 135 14.84 -13.21 16.39
CA ARG A 135 16.32 -13.18 16.50
C ARG A 135 17.01 -14.53 16.35
N SER A 136 16.34 -15.63 16.70
CA SER A 136 16.86 -16.99 16.61
C SER A 136 16.28 -17.80 15.45
N SER A 137 15.45 -17.17 14.61
CA SER A 137 14.77 -17.83 13.51
C SER A 137 15.60 -17.73 12.23
N TRP A 138 15.81 -18.87 11.57
CA TRP A 138 16.49 -18.93 10.28
C TRP A 138 15.48 -19.19 9.18
N ILE A 139 15.46 -18.35 8.16
CA ILE A 139 14.61 -18.51 6.99
C ILE A 139 15.34 -19.41 6.00
N ASP A 140 14.81 -20.61 5.78
CA ASP A 140 15.29 -21.50 4.74
C ASP A 140 14.61 -21.18 3.41
N LEU A 141 15.41 -20.81 2.42
CA LEU A 141 14.96 -20.44 1.08
C LEU A 141 15.18 -21.57 0.06
N SER A 142 15.57 -22.78 0.51
CA SER A 142 15.78 -23.92 -0.39
C SER A 142 14.49 -24.50 -0.96
N GLY A 143 13.32 -24.06 -0.47
CA GLY A 143 12.00 -24.51 -0.94
C GLY A 143 11.37 -23.54 -1.95
N ALA A 144 10.67 -24.07 -2.96
CA ALA A 144 9.92 -23.31 -3.96
C ALA A 144 8.58 -22.75 -3.40
N ALA A 145 8.61 -22.14 -2.21
CA ALA A 145 7.41 -21.84 -1.41
C ALA A 145 6.50 -20.75 -2.02
N GLY A 146 6.95 -20.01 -3.03
CA GLY A 146 6.22 -18.87 -3.61
C GLY A 146 5.81 -18.98 -5.08
N THR A 147 5.83 -20.19 -5.67
CA THR A 147 5.50 -20.34 -7.10
C THR A 147 4.04 -20.06 -7.40
N THR A 148 3.76 -19.59 -8.61
CA THR A 148 2.39 -19.34 -9.11
C THR A 148 1.52 -20.59 -9.05
N ARG A 149 2.08 -21.76 -9.37
CA ARG A 149 1.34 -23.03 -9.36
C ARG A 149 0.85 -23.39 -7.96
N LEU A 150 1.76 -23.41 -6.97
CA LEU A 150 1.39 -23.74 -5.59
C LEU A 150 0.40 -22.72 -5.03
N THR A 151 0.64 -21.43 -5.27
CA THR A 151 -0.26 -20.38 -4.77
C THR A 151 -1.66 -20.49 -5.37
N GLY A 152 -1.76 -20.77 -6.67
CA GLY A 152 -3.04 -21.00 -7.34
C GLY A 152 -3.79 -22.23 -6.81
N GLU A 153 -3.08 -23.33 -6.58
CA GLU A 153 -3.67 -24.55 -6.01
C GLU A 153 -4.23 -24.30 -4.61
N TYR A 154 -3.48 -23.62 -3.74
CA TYR A 154 -3.95 -23.23 -2.41
C TYR A 154 -5.14 -22.26 -2.48
N LEU A 155 -5.11 -21.30 -3.41
CA LEU A 155 -6.17 -20.30 -3.56
C LEU A 155 -7.51 -20.96 -3.90
N PHE A 156 -7.51 -21.91 -4.83
CA PHE A 156 -8.73 -22.58 -5.30
C PHE A 156 -9.10 -23.86 -4.54
N SER A 157 -8.24 -24.37 -3.66
CA SER A 157 -8.55 -25.56 -2.86
C SER A 157 -8.86 -25.22 -1.41
N HIS A 158 -8.08 -24.34 -0.79
CA HIS A 158 -8.20 -24.01 0.64
C HIS A 158 -8.86 -22.63 0.88
N TRP A 159 -8.67 -21.68 -0.04
CA TRP A 159 -9.11 -20.29 0.11
C TRP A 159 -10.31 -19.92 -0.79
N VAL A 160 -11.16 -20.90 -1.12
CA VAL A 160 -12.33 -20.70 -1.98
C VAL A 160 -13.29 -19.66 -1.41
N LEU A 161 -13.61 -19.73 -0.12
CA LEU A 161 -14.55 -18.80 0.51
C LEU A 161 -14.02 -17.36 0.51
N PRO A 162 -12.76 -17.09 0.90
CA PRO A 162 -12.21 -15.73 0.76
C PRO A 162 -12.10 -15.25 -0.68
N PHE A 163 -11.79 -16.13 -1.64
CA PHE A 163 -11.79 -15.78 -3.06
C PHE A 163 -13.18 -15.33 -3.54
N GLU A 164 -14.23 -16.06 -3.18
CA GLU A 164 -15.61 -15.70 -3.49
C GLU A 164 -16.00 -14.37 -2.83
N ALA A 165 -15.68 -14.18 -1.55
CA ALA A 165 -15.94 -12.94 -0.83
C ALA A 165 -15.22 -11.74 -1.48
N LEU A 166 -13.98 -11.90 -1.93
CA LEU A 166 -13.24 -10.88 -2.66
C LEU A 166 -13.89 -10.57 -4.02
N SER A 167 -14.43 -11.56 -4.73
CA SER A 167 -15.15 -11.32 -6.00
C SER A 167 -16.38 -10.42 -5.80
N VAL A 168 -17.16 -10.68 -4.74
CA VAL A 168 -18.34 -9.88 -4.39
C VAL A 168 -17.92 -8.49 -3.90
N LEU A 169 -16.84 -8.40 -3.13
CA LEU A 169 -16.27 -7.12 -2.69
C LEU A 169 -15.83 -6.25 -3.89
N LEU A 170 -15.16 -6.84 -4.88
CA LEU A 170 -14.74 -6.13 -6.09
C LEU A 170 -15.93 -5.69 -6.94
N LEU A 171 -16.96 -6.54 -7.07
CA LEU A 171 -18.21 -6.16 -7.72
C LEU A 171 -18.89 -4.99 -7.01
N ALA A 172 -19.00 -5.05 -5.68
CA ALA A 172 -19.57 -3.99 -4.88
C ALA A 172 -18.77 -2.68 -4.98
N ALA A 173 -17.43 -2.77 -4.96
CA ALA A 173 -16.54 -1.62 -5.14
C ALA A 173 -16.71 -0.97 -6.52
N LEU A 174 -16.81 -1.77 -7.59
CA LEU A 174 -17.05 -1.27 -8.94
C LEU A 174 -18.40 -0.55 -9.04
N VAL A 175 -19.48 -1.17 -8.55
CA VAL A 175 -20.81 -0.54 -8.52
C VAL A 175 -20.79 0.74 -7.70
N GLY A 176 -20.15 0.71 -6.52
CA GLY A 176 -20.00 1.89 -5.66
C GLY A 176 -19.25 3.03 -6.34
N ALA A 177 -18.15 2.74 -7.03
CA ALA A 177 -17.38 3.72 -7.79
C ALA A 177 -18.19 4.31 -8.96
N ILE A 178 -18.95 3.49 -9.70
CA ILE A 178 -19.84 3.95 -10.78
C ILE A 178 -20.93 4.87 -10.24
N VAL A 179 -21.62 4.47 -9.16
CA VAL A 179 -22.69 5.28 -8.56
C VAL A 179 -22.14 6.61 -8.02
N LEU A 180 -20.96 6.60 -7.41
CA LEU A 180 -20.31 7.80 -6.88
C LEU A 180 -19.82 8.75 -7.99
N SER A 181 -19.26 8.19 -9.07
CA SER A 181 -18.73 8.98 -10.20
C SER A 181 -19.82 9.56 -11.10
N ARG A 182 -21.05 9.01 -11.05
CA ARG A 182 -22.21 9.58 -11.73
C ARG A 182 -22.57 10.92 -11.10
N ALA A 183 -21.99 11.99 -11.65
CA ALA A 183 -22.39 13.35 -11.33
C ALA A 183 -23.91 13.50 -11.52
N LYS A 184 -24.56 14.16 -10.57
CA LYS A 184 -26.00 14.42 -10.56
C LYS A 184 -26.34 15.46 -11.65
N GLY A 185 -26.29 15.05 -12.91
CA GLY A 185 -26.73 15.86 -14.03
C GLY A 185 -28.25 16.00 -13.99
N GLY A 186 -28.75 17.19 -13.63
CA GLY A 186 -30.15 17.57 -13.85
C GLY A 186 -30.91 18.14 -12.66
N SER A 187 -30.38 19.15 -11.95
CA SER A 187 -31.22 20.01 -11.09
C SER A 187 -30.97 21.50 -11.30
N ALA A 188 -30.61 21.86 -12.53
CA ALA A 188 -30.49 23.25 -12.99
C ALA A 188 -31.59 23.59 -14.02
N ASP A 189 -32.80 23.07 -13.85
CA ASP A 189 -33.98 23.60 -14.54
C ASP A 189 -35.10 23.88 -13.52
N ALA A 190 -34.79 24.77 -12.58
CA ALA A 190 -35.81 25.48 -11.84
C ALA A 190 -36.45 26.49 -12.81
N LYS A 191 -37.40 25.96 -13.59
CA LYS A 191 -38.29 26.68 -14.50
C LYS A 191 -38.66 28.06 -13.93
N PRO A 192 -38.30 29.19 -14.59
CA PRO A 192 -38.80 30.49 -14.19
C PRO A 192 -40.32 30.50 -14.36
N ARG A 193 -41.07 30.41 -13.26
CA ARG A 193 -42.51 30.64 -13.27
C ARG A 193 -42.74 32.11 -13.56
N ALA A 194 -42.89 32.44 -14.83
CA ALA A 194 -43.51 33.67 -15.26
C ALA A 194 -44.97 33.70 -14.78
N GLY A 195 -45.34 34.81 -14.14
CA GLY A 195 -46.72 35.26 -14.05
C GLY A 195 -47.43 34.98 -12.72
N LYS A 196 -47.48 36.01 -11.87
CA LYS A 196 -48.72 36.61 -11.34
C LYS A 196 -48.38 37.71 -10.33
N LEU A 197 -48.22 38.94 -10.81
CA LEU A 197 -48.56 40.14 -10.04
C LEU A 197 -49.29 41.14 -10.96
N ARG A 198 -50.55 40.80 -11.28
CA ARG A 198 -51.58 41.80 -11.58
C ARG A 198 -52.63 41.72 -10.50
N THR A 199 -52.42 42.46 -9.42
CA THR A 199 -53.45 42.96 -8.49
C THR A 199 -52.70 44.01 -7.68
N GLY A 200 -52.95 45.31 -7.72
CA GLY A 200 -54.17 46.04 -7.95
C GLY A 200 -54.20 47.12 -6.87
N LEU A 201 -54.22 48.38 -7.27
CA LEU A 201 -54.63 49.56 -6.48
C LEU A 201 -53.78 49.90 -5.24
N THR A 202 -53.13 51.07 -5.25
CA THR A 202 -53.61 52.23 -4.48
C THR A 202 -52.66 53.43 -4.57
N LYS A 203 -53.27 54.60 -4.84
CA LYS A 203 -52.82 55.95 -4.43
C LYS A 203 -51.50 56.51 -4.95
N GLN A 204 -51.58 57.28 -6.03
CA GLN A 204 -50.96 58.62 -6.16
C GLN A 204 -51.90 59.41 -7.09
N LYS A 205 -52.90 60.15 -6.56
CA LYS A 205 -52.78 61.51 -5.99
C LYS A 205 -52.29 62.46 -7.08
N GLU A 206 -53.19 63.04 -7.87
CA GLU A 206 -53.64 64.42 -7.68
C GLU A 206 -52.51 65.36 -7.22
N ARG A 207 -51.84 66.00 -8.18
CA ARG A 207 -51.63 67.45 -8.33
C ARG A 207 -50.49 67.74 -9.29
#